data_AF-A0A4Y8KQ30-F1
#
_entry.id   AF-A0A4Y8KQ30-F1
#
_cell.length_a   1.000
_cell.length_b   1.000
_cell.length_c   1.000
_cell.angle_alpha   90.00
_cell.angle_beta   90.00
_cell.angle_gamma   90.00
#
_symmetry.space_group_name_H-M   'P 1'
#
loop_
_entity.id
_entity.type
_entity.pdbx_description
1 polymer ?
#
loop_
_entity_poly.entity_id
_entity_poly.type
_entity_poly.pdbx_seq_one_letter_code
_entity_poly.pdbx_strand_id
1 'polypeptide(L)'
;MTSTSENGQSNTATNEPSKAALFMTGGVLTALLIVLSVFITVLAQRNLELPAEIALTVWMLLGLSALLVVLTLVAWISRIMDGEASRGALNLPNGSISAVIALLLLLLFAFSSIYIYSQVSSSESQGKTSTGVSETALARFPSDRVLSINVADAGAADGTGRTYDVELAPAAGAAIDFAKTLFSTLSTVVVAIVGFYFGQRATTSGIESGQKKLQREGRRLDGNPEADPTAGSNVKQELNRNRNRGQGR
;
A
#
# COMPACT_ATOMS: atom_id res chain seq x y z
N MET A 1 -41.31 35.18 -42.66
CA MET A 1 -40.47 34.99 -41.46
C MET A 1 -40.72 33.57 -40.99
N THR A 2 -39.89 32.66 -41.48
CA THR A 2 -40.05 31.20 -41.43
C THR A 2 -39.11 30.62 -40.39
N SER A 3 -39.67 30.02 -39.36
CA SER A 3 -38.99 29.35 -38.25
C SER A 3 -38.60 27.94 -38.71
N THR A 4 -37.33 27.75 -39.09
CA THR A 4 -36.78 26.43 -39.36
C THR A 4 -36.37 25.79 -38.03
N SER A 5 -37.21 24.87 -37.55
CA SER A 5 -36.93 24.02 -36.38
C SER A 5 -35.99 22.90 -36.82
N GLU A 6 -34.70 23.06 -36.53
CA GLU A 6 -33.67 22.06 -36.78
C GLU A 6 -33.72 21.01 -35.67
N ASN A 7 -34.49 19.95 -35.94
CA ASN A 7 -34.71 18.82 -35.05
C ASN A 7 -33.46 17.92 -35.06
N GLY A 8 -32.42 18.32 -34.33
CA GLY A 8 -31.19 17.56 -34.12
C GLY A 8 -31.38 16.43 -33.10
N GLN A 9 -32.09 15.37 -33.48
CA GLN A 9 -32.03 14.08 -32.78
C GLN A 9 -30.65 13.45 -33.02
N SER A 10 -29.68 13.78 -32.18
CA SER A 10 -28.47 12.97 -32.06
C SER A 10 -28.84 11.64 -31.43
N ASN A 11 -28.91 10.61 -32.25
CA ASN A 11 -28.96 9.22 -31.81
C ASN A 11 -27.67 8.91 -31.05
N THR A 12 -27.59 9.28 -29.77
CA THR A 12 -26.61 8.71 -28.85
C THR A 12 -27.05 7.29 -28.59
N ALA A 13 -26.65 6.38 -29.49
CA ALA A 13 -26.68 4.96 -29.27
C ALA A 13 -25.93 4.71 -27.95
N THR A 14 -26.69 4.46 -26.90
CA THR A 14 -26.19 4.11 -25.58
C THR A 14 -25.48 2.77 -25.74
N ASN A 15 -24.15 2.83 -25.87
CA ASN A 15 -23.27 1.67 -25.88
C ASN A 15 -23.30 1.05 -24.47
N GLU A 16 -24.39 0.37 -24.14
CA GLU A 16 -24.38 -0.50 -22.97
C GLU A 16 -23.26 -1.52 -23.17
N PRO A 17 -22.32 -1.62 -22.22
CA PRO A 17 -21.28 -2.62 -22.30
C PRO A 17 -21.95 -4.00 -22.32
N SER A 18 -21.86 -4.68 -23.46
CA SER A 18 -22.48 -6.00 -23.62
C SER A 18 -22.05 -6.92 -22.48
N LYS A 19 -23.00 -7.64 -21.88
CA LYS A 19 -22.72 -8.59 -20.77
C LYS A 19 -21.54 -9.53 -21.09
N ALA A 20 -21.31 -9.81 -22.39
CA ALA A 20 -20.16 -10.55 -22.90
C ALA A 20 -18.80 -9.96 -22.53
N ALA A 21 -18.62 -8.63 -22.53
CA ALA A 21 -17.36 -7.97 -22.16
C ALA A 21 -17.01 -8.18 -20.68
N LEU A 22 -18.03 -8.23 -19.82
CA LEU A 22 -17.86 -8.44 -18.39
C LEU A 22 -17.47 -9.89 -18.06
N PHE A 23 -18.07 -10.86 -18.76
CA PHE A 23 -17.68 -12.27 -18.63
C PHE A 23 -16.29 -12.55 -19.22
N MET A 24 -15.91 -11.92 -20.34
CA MET A 24 -14.55 -12.08 -20.89
C MET A 24 -13.47 -11.59 -19.92
N THR A 25 -13.65 -10.40 -19.33
CA THR A 25 -12.64 -9.85 -18.40
C THR A 25 -12.49 -10.69 -17.14
N GLY A 26 -13.60 -11.16 -16.56
CA GLY A 26 -13.55 -12.09 -15.43
C GLY A 26 -12.90 -13.43 -15.79
N GLY A 27 -13.20 -13.97 -16.98
CA GLY A 27 -12.63 -15.22 -17.48
C GLY A 27 -11.11 -15.16 -17.62
N VAL A 28 -10.58 -14.07 -18.20
CA VAL A 28 -9.13 -13.86 -18.36
C VAL A 28 -8.43 -13.77 -17.01
N LEU A 29 -8.99 -13.02 -16.05
CA LEU A 29 -8.41 -12.90 -14.71
C LEU A 29 -8.36 -14.25 -13.97
N THR A 30 -9.45 -15.03 -14.08
CA THR A 30 -9.55 -16.35 -13.46
C THR A 30 -8.55 -17.32 -14.10
N ALA A 31 -8.40 -17.29 -15.42
CA ALA A 31 -7.39 -18.10 -16.12
C ALA A 31 -5.96 -17.71 -15.69
N LEU A 32 -5.67 -16.41 -15.54
CA LEU A 32 -4.38 -15.92 -15.06
C LEU A 32 -4.07 -16.43 -13.64
N LEU A 33 -5.06 -16.43 -12.74
CA LEU A 33 -4.93 -16.98 -11.39
C LEU A 33 -4.59 -18.48 -11.41
N ILE A 34 -5.26 -19.24 -12.26
CA ILE A 34 -5.02 -20.68 -12.39
C ILE A 34 -3.60 -20.92 -12.93
N VAL A 35 -3.18 -20.21 -13.97
CA VAL A 35 -1.82 -20.32 -14.53
C VAL A 35 -0.76 -19.97 -13.48
N LEU A 36 -0.96 -18.86 -12.75
CA LEU A 36 -0.06 -18.45 -11.69
C LEU A 36 0.01 -19.52 -10.58
N SER A 37 -1.14 -20.03 -10.12
CA SER A 37 -1.18 -21.08 -9.10
C SER A 37 -0.48 -22.36 -9.55
N VAL A 38 -0.70 -22.80 -10.80
CA VAL A 38 -0.04 -24.01 -11.34
C VAL A 38 1.46 -23.78 -11.44
N PHE A 39 1.89 -22.60 -11.92
CA PHE A 39 3.31 -22.24 -12.00
C PHE A 39 4.00 -22.31 -10.63
N ILE A 40 3.33 -21.82 -9.59
CA ILE A 40 3.80 -21.91 -8.19
C ILE A 40 3.96 -23.35 -7.75
N THR A 41 2.94 -24.18 -7.96
CA THR A 41 2.96 -25.58 -7.56
C THR A 41 4.06 -26.35 -8.29
N VAL A 42 4.27 -26.08 -9.59
CA VAL A 42 5.34 -26.70 -10.39
C VAL A 42 6.71 -26.27 -9.87
N LEU A 43 6.92 -24.99 -9.57
CA LEU A 43 8.17 -24.50 -8.98
C LEU A 43 8.47 -25.15 -7.63
N ALA A 44 7.46 -25.26 -6.77
CA ALA A 44 7.59 -25.89 -5.45
C ALA A 44 7.93 -27.38 -5.54
N GLN A 45 7.42 -28.09 -6.55
CA GLN A 45 7.69 -29.52 -6.76
C GLN A 45 9.08 -29.80 -7.33
N ARG A 46 9.71 -28.84 -8.02
CA ARG A 46 10.96 -29.07 -8.74
C ARG A 46 12.19 -29.23 -7.84
N ASN A 47 12.07 -29.07 -6.50
CA ASN A 47 13.19 -29.14 -5.54
C ASN A 47 14.47 -28.56 -6.14
N LEU A 48 14.35 -27.40 -6.78
CA LEU A 48 15.52 -26.73 -7.32
C LEU A 48 16.36 -26.40 -6.08
N GLU A 49 17.57 -26.97 -6.01
CA GLU A 49 18.59 -26.63 -5.03
C GLU A 49 19.08 -25.21 -5.32
N LEU A 50 18.16 -24.24 -5.26
CA LEU A 50 18.47 -22.85 -5.35
C LEU A 50 19.13 -22.46 -4.04
N PRO A 51 20.21 -21.68 -4.09
CA PRO A 51 20.68 -20.94 -2.92
C PRO A 51 19.51 -20.26 -2.22
N ALA A 52 19.48 -20.31 -0.89
CA ALA A 52 18.36 -19.86 -0.08
C ALA A 52 17.97 -18.40 -0.38
N GLU A 53 18.94 -17.59 -0.81
CA GLU A 53 18.81 -16.20 -1.20
C GLU A 53 17.93 -16.02 -2.44
N ILE A 54 18.10 -16.89 -3.45
CA ILE A 54 17.31 -16.85 -4.68
C ILE A 54 15.89 -17.34 -4.40
N ALA A 55 15.76 -18.42 -3.63
CA ALA A 55 14.45 -18.95 -3.24
C ALA A 55 13.62 -17.89 -2.51
N LEU A 56 14.22 -17.15 -1.56
CA LEU A 56 13.53 -16.11 -0.80
C LEU A 56 13.07 -14.95 -1.69
N THR A 57 13.89 -14.53 -2.65
CA THR A 57 13.54 -13.48 -3.61
C THR A 57 12.38 -13.92 -4.52
N VAL A 58 12.40 -15.17 -5.01
CA VAL A 58 11.33 -15.74 -5.82
C VAL A 58 10.04 -15.82 -5.02
N TRP A 59 10.08 -16.29 -3.77
CA TRP A 59 8.92 -16.34 -2.87
C TRP A 59 8.31 -14.96 -2.62
N MET A 60 9.13 -13.92 -2.44
CA MET A 60 8.64 -12.55 -2.30
C MET A 60 7.98 -12.02 -3.59
N LEU A 61 8.62 -12.23 -4.75
CA LEU A 61 8.04 -11.85 -6.04
C LEU A 61 6.68 -12.54 -6.26
N LEU A 62 6.60 -13.81 -5.89
CA LEU A 62 5.41 -14.60 -5.95
C LEU A 62 4.29 -14.04 -5.06
N GLY A 63 4.60 -13.72 -3.81
CA GLY A 63 3.66 -13.11 -2.87
C GLY A 63 3.14 -11.76 -3.37
N LEU A 64 4.02 -10.93 -3.94
CA LEU A 64 3.64 -9.66 -4.56
C LEU A 64 2.69 -9.87 -5.76
N SER A 65 2.99 -10.84 -6.63
CA SER A 65 2.14 -11.17 -7.77
C SER A 65 0.75 -11.63 -7.32
N ALA A 66 0.67 -12.52 -6.33
CA ALA A 66 -0.58 -13.00 -5.77
C ALA A 66 -1.41 -11.85 -5.18
N LEU A 67 -0.77 -10.92 -4.46
CA LEU A 67 -1.44 -9.74 -3.93
C LEU A 67 -2.02 -8.84 -5.02
N LEU A 68 -1.26 -8.57 -6.09
CA LEU A 68 -1.75 -7.76 -7.21
C LEU A 68 -3.00 -8.38 -7.85
N VAL A 69 -3.04 -9.71 -7.96
CA VAL A 69 -4.21 -10.37 -8.51
C VAL A 69 -5.41 -10.27 -7.56
N VAL A 70 -5.20 -10.40 -6.24
CA VAL A 70 -6.26 -10.17 -5.25
C VAL A 70 -6.83 -8.75 -5.34
N LEU A 71 -5.97 -7.73 -5.47
CA LEU A 71 -6.42 -6.33 -5.64
C LEU A 71 -7.22 -6.15 -6.93
N THR A 72 -6.79 -6.80 -8.01
CA THR A 72 -7.51 -6.77 -9.30
C THR A 72 -8.88 -7.45 -9.18
N LEU A 73 -8.95 -8.56 -8.46
CA LEU A 73 -10.20 -9.27 -8.17
C LEU A 73 -11.16 -8.39 -7.35
N VAL A 74 -10.67 -7.72 -6.30
CA VAL A 74 -11.47 -6.80 -5.48
C VAL A 74 -12.01 -5.65 -6.34
N ALA A 75 -11.16 -5.01 -7.14
CA ALA A 75 -11.59 -3.94 -8.04
C ALA A 75 -12.65 -4.42 -9.05
N TRP A 76 -12.49 -5.64 -9.57
CA TRP A 76 -13.46 -6.26 -10.47
C TRP A 76 -14.80 -6.55 -9.78
N ILE A 77 -14.80 -7.11 -8.57
CA ILE A 77 -16.01 -7.35 -7.78
C ILE A 77 -16.74 -6.03 -7.45
N SER A 78 -16.00 -5.00 -7.03
CA SER A 78 -16.58 -3.68 -6.77
C SER A 78 -17.25 -3.09 -8.01
N ARG A 79 -16.70 -3.33 -9.20
CA ARG A 79 -17.33 -2.89 -10.46
C ARG A 79 -18.67 -3.55 -10.70
N ILE A 80 -18.84 -4.82 -10.32
CA ILE A 80 -20.11 -5.55 -10.49
C ILE A 80 -21.17 -5.04 -9.50
N MET A 81 -20.77 -4.69 -8.27
CA MET A 81 -21.72 -4.31 -7.22
C MET A 81 -22.26 -2.89 -7.35
N ASP A 82 -21.55 -1.97 -8.01
CA ASP A 82 -21.79 -0.53 -7.87
C ASP A 82 -22.47 0.18 -9.06
N GLY A 83 -23.24 -0.55 -9.87
CA GLY A 83 -24.13 -0.04 -10.92
C GLY A 83 -24.09 1.47 -11.24
N GLU A 84 -23.26 1.84 -12.21
CA GLU A 84 -23.33 3.05 -13.07
C GLU A 84 -23.47 4.47 -12.49
N ALA A 85 -23.23 4.72 -11.21
CA ALA A 85 -23.19 6.10 -10.72
C ALA A 85 -21.77 6.71 -10.83
N SER A 86 -21.47 7.32 -12.00
CA SER A 86 -20.36 8.24 -12.32
C SER A 86 -19.14 8.22 -11.38
N ARG A 87 -18.11 7.47 -11.76
CA ARG A 87 -16.83 7.38 -11.04
C ARG A 87 -15.68 7.72 -11.98
N GLY A 88 -14.63 8.36 -11.46
CA GLY A 88 -13.45 8.80 -12.21
C GLY A 88 -12.66 7.66 -12.88
N ALA A 89 -11.49 7.97 -13.44
CA ALA A 89 -10.71 7.19 -14.42
C ALA A 89 -10.44 5.67 -14.16
N LEU A 90 -10.87 5.09 -13.04
CA LEU A 90 -10.81 3.64 -12.72
C LEU A 90 -12.06 3.08 -12.00
N ASN A 91 -13.19 3.79 -12.00
CA ASN A 91 -14.46 3.35 -11.38
C ASN A 91 -14.41 3.07 -9.85
N LEU A 92 -13.43 3.66 -9.17
CA LEU A 92 -13.26 3.60 -7.71
C LEU A 92 -13.68 4.97 -7.10
N PRO A 93 -14.17 5.02 -5.84
CA PRO A 93 -14.40 6.29 -5.15
C PRO A 93 -13.16 7.19 -5.20
N ASN A 94 -13.33 8.49 -5.41
CA ASN A 94 -12.23 9.45 -5.40
C ASN A 94 -11.41 9.27 -4.11
N GLY A 95 -10.14 8.85 -4.25
CA GLY A 95 -9.22 8.53 -3.14
C GLY A 95 -8.79 7.07 -3.05
N SER A 96 -9.52 6.11 -3.64
CA SER A 96 -9.16 4.69 -3.56
C SER A 96 -7.90 4.34 -4.38
N ILE A 97 -7.70 4.96 -5.54
CA ILE A 97 -6.49 4.73 -6.37
C ILE A 97 -5.23 5.17 -5.62
N SER A 98 -5.26 6.35 -4.99
CA SER A 98 -4.11 6.84 -4.22
C SER A 98 -3.85 6.00 -2.98
N ALA A 99 -4.90 5.50 -2.31
CA ALA A 99 -4.74 4.57 -1.18
C ALA A 99 -4.11 3.24 -1.62
N VAL A 100 -4.52 2.70 -2.77
CA VAL A 100 -3.94 1.47 -3.32
C VAL A 100 -2.48 1.68 -3.73
N ILE A 101 -2.15 2.78 -4.41
CA ILE A 101 -0.76 3.10 -4.77
C ILE A 101 0.11 3.26 -3.51
N ALA A 102 -0.38 3.97 -2.50
CA ALA A 102 0.32 4.13 -1.23
C ALA A 102 0.54 2.78 -0.52
N LEU A 103 -0.47 1.91 -0.52
CA LEU A 103 -0.37 0.57 0.03
C LEU A 103 0.67 -0.27 -0.73
N LEU A 104 0.71 -0.19 -2.07
CA LEU A 104 1.71 -0.88 -2.90
C LEU A 104 3.13 -0.39 -2.63
N LEU A 105 3.32 0.92 -2.47
CA LEU A 105 4.62 1.50 -2.13
C LEU A 105 5.07 1.07 -0.72
N LEU A 106 4.16 1.09 0.26
CA LEU A 106 4.45 0.61 1.61
C LEU A 106 4.86 -0.86 1.61
N LEU A 107 4.17 -1.69 0.83
CA LEU A 107 4.46 -3.10 0.73
C LEU A 107 5.81 -3.36 0.05
N LEU A 108 6.07 -2.70 -1.09
CA LEU A 108 7.35 -2.80 -1.78
C LEU A 108 8.49 -2.40 -0.85
N PHE A 109 8.32 -1.28 -0.14
CA PHE A 109 9.27 -0.83 0.87
C PHE A 109 9.48 -1.88 1.97
N ALA A 110 8.40 -2.46 2.53
CA ALA A 110 8.50 -3.49 3.56
C ALA A 110 9.26 -4.73 3.07
N PHE A 111 9.02 -5.18 1.84
CA PHE A 111 9.74 -6.31 1.25
C PHE A 111 11.22 -6.01 1.03
N SER A 112 11.55 -4.88 0.41
CA SER A 112 12.94 -4.44 0.25
C SER A 112 13.66 -4.35 1.60
N SER A 113 12.96 -3.88 2.62
CA SER A 113 13.46 -3.75 3.98
C SER A 113 13.79 -5.10 4.63
N ILE A 114 12.88 -6.08 4.53
CA ILE A 114 13.08 -7.45 5.02
C ILE A 114 14.26 -8.10 4.30
N TYR A 115 14.36 -7.90 2.99
CA TYR A 115 15.49 -8.42 2.19
C TYR A 115 16.83 -7.86 2.66
N ILE A 116 16.94 -6.53 2.78
CA ILE A 116 18.19 -5.89 3.24
C ILE A 116 18.51 -6.34 4.67
N TYR A 117 17.52 -6.40 5.55
CA TYR A 117 17.72 -6.89 6.92
C TYR A 117 18.25 -8.33 6.91
N SER A 118 17.68 -9.21 6.07
CA SER A 118 18.14 -10.59 5.91
C SER A 118 19.58 -10.66 5.41
N GLN A 119 19.98 -9.78 4.49
CA GLN A 119 21.36 -9.72 3.98
C GLN A 119 22.32 -9.23 5.06
N VAL A 120 21.96 -8.18 5.80
CA VAL A 120 22.77 -7.63 6.89
C VAL A 120 22.89 -8.65 8.02
N SER A 121 21.79 -9.30 8.43
CA SER A 121 21.82 -10.31 9.49
C SER A 121 22.60 -11.56 9.08
N SER A 122 22.52 -11.98 7.81
CA SER A 122 23.31 -13.12 7.31
C SER A 122 24.79 -12.78 7.30
N SER A 123 25.15 -11.54 6.91
CA SER A 123 26.55 -11.07 7.00
C SER A 123 27.05 -10.96 8.44
N GLU A 124 26.15 -10.71 9.41
CA GLU A 124 26.43 -10.76 10.84
C GLU A 124 26.36 -12.18 11.43
N SER A 125 26.10 -13.23 10.64
CA SER A 125 26.15 -14.61 11.15
C SER A 125 27.42 -15.33 10.72
N GLN A 126 28.04 -14.87 9.63
CA GLN A 126 29.31 -15.40 9.15
C GLN A 126 30.44 -14.64 9.83
N GLY A 127 31.08 -15.28 10.82
CA GLY A 127 32.30 -14.75 11.44
C GLY A 127 33.34 -14.40 10.37
N LYS A 128 34.10 -13.34 10.61
CA LYS A 128 35.18 -12.98 9.68
C LYS A 128 36.46 -13.67 10.14
N THR A 129 36.92 -14.64 9.36
CA THR A 129 38.21 -15.28 9.59
C THR A 129 39.32 -14.36 9.09
N SER A 130 40.27 -14.02 9.97
CA SER A 130 41.49 -13.33 9.61
C SER A 130 42.66 -14.28 9.82
N THR A 131 43.35 -14.64 8.74
CA THR A 131 44.51 -15.54 8.80
C THR A 131 45.81 -14.76 8.90
N GLY A 132 46.83 -15.33 9.56
CA GLY A 132 48.17 -14.75 9.58
C GLY A 132 48.31 -13.47 10.44
N VAL A 133 47.51 -13.33 11.49
CA VAL A 133 47.56 -12.19 12.41
C VAL A 133 48.79 -12.29 13.30
N SER A 134 49.59 -11.22 13.41
CA SER A 134 50.73 -11.17 14.34
C SER A 134 50.28 -11.04 15.80
N GLU A 135 51.09 -11.49 16.76
CA GLU A 135 50.79 -11.37 18.20
C GLU A 135 50.49 -9.91 18.65
N THR A 136 51.22 -8.96 18.09
CA THR A 136 51.02 -7.52 18.36
C THR A 136 49.72 -6.98 17.76
N ALA A 137 49.23 -7.55 16.65
CA ALA A 137 47.93 -7.23 16.09
C ALA A 137 46.80 -7.93 16.84
N LEU A 138 47.03 -9.16 17.33
CA LEU A 138 46.09 -9.91 18.14
C LEU A 138 45.72 -9.16 19.42
N ALA A 139 46.71 -8.55 20.09
CA ALA A 139 46.50 -7.74 21.30
C ALA A 139 45.63 -6.48 21.07
N ARG A 140 45.40 -6.06 19.82
CA ARG A 140 44.53 -4.93 19.49
C ARG A 140 43.08 -5.35 19.25
N PHE A 141 42.79 -6.63 19.13
CA PHE A 141 41.41 -7.08 18.94
C PHE A 141 40.62 -7.02 20.25
N PRO A 142 39.36 -6.58 20.19
CA PRO A 142 38.45 -6.63 21.33
C PRO A 142 38.24 -8.09 21.77
N SER A 143 38.61 -8.41 23.00
CA SER A 143 38.60 -9.78 23.54
C SER A 143 37.18 -10.37 23.66
N ASP A 144 36.16 -9.53 23.77
CA ASP A 144 34.74 -9.89 23.74
C ASP A 144 34.25 -10.39 22.37
N ARG A 145 35.05 -10.18 21.31
CA ARG A 145 34.69 -10.56 19.94
C ARG A 145 35.50 -11.72 19.39
N VAL A 146 36.42 -12.30 20.14
CA VAL A 146 37.23 -13.42 19.65
C VAL A 146 36.48 -14.72 19.93
N LEU A 147 35.97 -15.38 18.88
CA LEU A 147 35.25 -16.65 19.01
C LEU A 147 36.22 -17.83 19.08
N SER A 148 37.29 -17.77 18.29
CA SER A 148 38.30 -18.81 18.22
C SER A 148 39.66 -18.22 17.85
N ILE A 149 40.73 -18.74 18.47
CA ILE A 149 42.12 -18.47 18.12
C ILE A 149 42.74 -19.82 17.79
N ASN A 150 43.14 -19.99 16.53
CA ASN A 150 43.94 -21.12 16.11
C ASN A 150 45.38 -20.67 15.90
N VAL A 151 46.32 -21.40 16.48
CA VAL A 151 47.74 -21.10 16.29
C VAL A 151 48.13 -21.69 14.93
N ALA A 152 48.44 -20.84 13.96
CA ALA A 152 48.94 -21.31 12.69
C ALA A 152 50.45 -21.53 12.83
N ASP A 153 50.90 -22.79 12.77
CA ASP A 153 52.33 -23.15 12.93
C ASP A 153 53.23 -22.70 11.76
N ALA A 154 52.71 -21.87 10.84
CA ALA A 154 53.41 -21.39 9.67
C ALA A 154 54.15 -20.07 9.96
N GLY A 155 55.42 -20.18 10.32
CA GLY A 155 56.31 -19.02 10.43
C GLY A 155 57.74 -19.31 10.91
N ALA A 156 58.04 -20.55 11.31
CA ALA A 156 59.38 -20.90 11.82
C ALA A 156 60.49 -20.83 10.75
N ALA A 157 60.16 -20.78 9.45
CA ALA A 157 61.16 -20.69 8.38
C ALA A 157 61.70 -19.26 8.15
N ASP A 158 60.92 -18.22 8.44
CA ASP A 158 61.23 -16.83 8.04
C ASP A 158 61.64 -15.93 9.24
N GLY A 159 61.62 -16.46 10.46
CA GLY A 159 62.01 -15.72 11.68
C GLY A 159 61.02 -14.65 12.14
N THR A 160 59.84 -14.55 11.53
CA THR A 160 58.86 -13.47 11.75
C THR A 160 57.90 -13.65 12.92
N GLY A 161 58.12 -14.65 13.79
CA GLY A 161 57.28 -14.91 14.97
C GLY A 161 56.03 -15.74 14.67
N ARG A 162 55.29 -16.10 15.74
CA ARG A 162 54.05 -16.91 15.64
C ARG A 162 52.93 -16.10 14.98
N THR A 163 52.17 -16.73 14.10
CA THR A 163 50.96 -16.16 13.51
C THR A 163 49.72 -16.88 14.03
N TYR A 164 48.60 -16.16 14.06
CA TYR A 164 47.33 -16.65 14.60
C TYR A 164 46.24 -16.49 13.55
N ASP A 165 45.42 -17.52 13.41
CA ASP A 165 44.17 -17.45 12.67
C ASP A 165 43.07 -17.14 13.68
N VAL A 166 42.44 -15.99 13.51
CA VAL A 166 41.45 -15.47 14.46
C VAL A 166 40.09 -15.47 13.78
N GLU A 167 39.12 -16.12 14.41
CA GLU A 167 37.71 -15.99 14.03
C GLU A 167 37.06 -14.94 14.92
N LEU A 168 36.70 -13.82 14.29
CA LEU A 168 36.05 -12.70 14.98
C LEU A 168 34.54 -12.84 14.86
N ALA A 169 33.86 -12.72 16.00
CA ALA A 169 32.44 -12.48 16.05
C ALA A 169 32.14 -11.23 15.19
N PRO A 170 31.11 -11.29 14.36
CA PRO A 170 30.65 -10.13 13.59
C PRO A 170 30.36 -8.95 14.50
N ALA A 171 30.47 -7.73 13.97
CA ALA A 171 30.27 -6.53 14.77
C ALA A 171 28.78 -6.47 15.14
N ALA A 172 28.45 -6.87 16.37
CA ALA A 172 27.07 -6.92 16.81
C ALA A 172 26.46 -5.52 16.74
N GLY A 173 25.31 -5.41 16.06
CA GLY A 173 24.44 -4.24 16.18
C GLY A 173 24.16 -3.50 14.88
N ALA A 174 24.87 -3.78 13.78
CA ALA A 174 24.54 -3.15 12.50
C ALA A 174 23.15 -3.58 12.01
N ALA A 175 22.77 -4.85 12.16
CA ALA A 175 21.42 -5.31 11.83
C ALA A 175 20.36 -4.69 12.77
N ILE A 176 20.68 -4.54 14.05
CA ILE A 176 19.77 -3.96 15.06
C ILE A 176 19.54 -2.48 14.77
N ASP A 177 20.60 -1.71 14.49
CA ASP A 177 20.51 -0.29 14.20
C ASP A 177 19.86 -0.02 12.84
N PHE A 178 20.11 -0.90 11.86
CA PHE A 178 19.35 -0.91 10.61
C PHE A 178 17.86 -1.15 10.88
N ALA A 179 17.49 -2.15 11.68
CA ALA A 179 16.10 -2.44 12.03
C ALA A 179 15.41 -1.28 12.75
N LYS A 180 16.12 -0.58 13.66
CA LYS A 180 15.60 0.64 14.31
C LYS A 180 15.30 1.75 13.29
N THR A 181 16.24 1.98 12.36
CA THR A 181 16.08 2.96 11.28
C THR A 181 14.90 2.60 10.38
N LEU A 182 14.77 1.31 10.07
CA LEU A 182 13.67 0.77 9.32
C LEU A 182 12.31 1.01 9.99
N PHE A 183 12.22 0.73 11.28
CA PHE A 183 11.00 0.93 12.05
C PHE A 183 10.59 2.41 12.11
N SER A 184 11.58 3.29 12.28
CA SER A 184 11.37 4.74 12.26
C SER A 184 10.84 5.21 10.91
N THR A 185 11.46 4.78 9.81
CA THR A 185 11.02 5.13 8.44
C THR A 185 9.66 4.55 8.07
N LEU A 186 9.36 3.30 8.49
CA LEU A 186 8.01 2.73 8.35
C LEU A 186 6.98 3.57 9.10
N SER A 187 7.31 4.01 10.31
CA SER A 187 6.40 4.82 11.14
C SER A 187 6.08 6.16 10.46
N THR A 188 7.09 6.84 9.90
CA THR A 188 6.86 8.12 9.20
C THR A 188 6.04 7.95 7.93
N VAL A 189 6.26 6.88 7.16
CA VAL A 189 5.47 6.55 5.97
C VAL A 189 4.01 6.27 6.35
N VAL A 190 3.77 5.45 7.38
CA VAL A 190 2.40 5.15 7.83
C VAL A 190 1.67 6.42 8.29
N VAL A 191 2.33 7.27 9.07
CA VAL A 191 1.76 8.56 9.51
C VAL A 191 1.44 9.45 8.30
N ALA A 192 2.30 9.50 7.29
CA ALA A 192 2.05 10.27 6.07
C ALA A 192 0.85 9.73 5.27
N ILE A 193 0.71 8.40 5.15
CA ILE A 193 -0.43 7.76 4.47
C ILE A 193 -1.75 8.08 5.20
N VAL A 194 -1.76 7.96 6.53
CA VAL A 194 -2.92 8.27 7.36
C VAL A 194 -3.29 9.75 7.24
N GLY A 195 -2.30 10.64 7.32
CA GLY A 195 -2.49 12.08 7.16
C GLY A 195 -3.04 12.45 5.78
N PHE A 196 -2.52 11.84 4.72
CA PHE A 196 -2.99 12.05 3.35
C PHE A 196 -4.44 11.58 3.16
N TYR A 197 -4.77 10.39 3.69
CA TYR A 197 -6.13 9.84 3.61
C TYR A 197 -7.17 10.73 4.29
N PHE A 198 -6.87 11.20 5.52
CA PHE A 198 -7.76 12.12 6.22
C PHE A 198 -7.80 13.51 5.57
N GLY A 199 -6.67 13.98 5.02
CA GLY A 199 -6.59 15.23 4.27
C GLY A 199 -7.52 15.25 3.05
N GLN A 200 -7.50 14.18 2.24
CA GLN A 200 -8.38 14.07 1.07
C GLN A 200 -9.86 14.11 1.46
N ARG A 201 -10.26 13.40 2.52
CA ARG A 201 -11.65 13.41 3.01
C ARG A 201 -12.09 14.80 3.48
N ALA A 202 -11.21 15.52 4.18
CA ALA A 202 -11.50 16.88 4.64
C ALA A 202 -11.72 17.83 3.45
N THR A 203 -10.88 17.75 2.41
CA THR A 203 -11.02 18.55 1.18
C THR A 203 -12.33 18.24 0.44
N THR A 204 -12.68 16.97 0.25
CA THR A 204 -13.94 16.59 -0.43
C THR A 204 -15.16 17.12 0.32
N SER A 205 -15.20 16.97 1.65
CA SER A 205 -16.29 17.49 2.48
C SER A 205 -16.41 19.02 2.41
N GLY A 206 -15.26 19.72 2.36
CA GLY A 206 -15.21 21.17 2.20
C GLY A 206 -15.78 21.63 0.84
N ILE A 207 -15.40 20.96 -0.25
CA ILE A 207 -15.91 21.25 -1.60
C ILE A 207 -17.42 21.01 -1.68
N GLU A 208 -17.92 19.88 -1.16
CA GLU A 208 -19.35 19.58 -1.14
C GLU A 208 -20.15 20.63 -0.36
N SER A 209 -19.63 21.06 0.79
CA SER A 209 -20.27 22.09 1.61
C SER A 209 -20.29 23.45 0.89
N GLY A 210 -19.20 23.81 0.21
CA GLY A 210 -19.10 25.02 -0.61
C GLY A 210 -20.05 25.00 -1.80
N GLN A 211 -20.13 23.90 -2.54
CA GLN A 211 -21.05 23.73 -3.66
C GLN A 211 -22.52 23.81 -3.21
N LYS A 212 -22.88 23.16 -2.09
CA LYS A 212 -24.23 23.27 -1.51
C LYS A 212 -24.57 24.71 -1.16
N LYS A 213 -23.61 25.49 -0.67
CA LYS A 213 -23.82 26.91 -0.37
C LYS A 213 -24.04 27.73 -1.64
N LEU A 214 -23.20 27.57 -2.65
CA LEU A 214 -23.35 28.26 -3.93
C LEU A 214 -24.65 27.90 -4.65
N GLN A 215 -25.09 26.64 -4.61
CA GLN A 215 -26.38 26.23 -5.18
C GLN A 215 -27.58 26.86 -4.45
N ARG A 216 -27.47 27.07 -3.12
CA ARG A 216 -28.50 27.80 -2.36
C ARG A 216 -28.51 29.28 -2.69
N GLU A 217 -27.34 29.85 -2.96
CA GLU A 217 -27.18 31.26 -3.30
C GLU A 217 -27.63 31.55 -4.74
N GLY A 218 -27.27 30.71 -5.71
CA GLY A 218 -27.77 30.79 -7.09
C GLY A 218 -29.30 30.69 -7.17
N ARG A 219 -29.91 29.75 -6.43
CA ARG A 219 -31.38 29.65 -6.33
C ARG A 219 -32.06 30.89 -5.76
N ARG A 220 -31.35 31.72 -4.98
CA ARG A 220 -31.89 33.00 -4.49
C ARG A 220 -31.82 34.10 -5.56
N LEU A 221 -30.85 34.01 -6.47
CA LEU A 221 -30.64 35.00 -7.52
C LEU A 221 -31.55 34.77 -8.73
N ASP A 222 -31.94 33.53 -9.01
CA ASP A 222 -32.86 33.18 -10.11
C ASP A 222 -34.30 33.65 -9.88
N GLY A 223 -34.58 34.35 -8.78
CA GLY A 223 -35.72 35.27 -8.68
C GLY A 223 -37.10 34.64 -8.76
N ASN A 224 -37.23 33.31 -8.66
CA ASN A 224 -38.52 32.69 -8.40
C ASN A 224 -38.70 32.58 -6.87
N PRO A 225 -39.48 33.47 -6.22
CA PRO A 225 -39.91 33.29 -4.83
C PRO A 225 -40.90 32.12 -4.75
N GLU A 226 -40.49 30.94 -5.20
CA GLU A 226 -41.26 29.72 -5.12
C GLU A 226 -41.14 29.20 -3.69
N ALA A 227 -42.13 29.62 -2.90
CA ALA A 227 -42.55 29.14 -1.60
C ALA A 227 -41.58 28.15 -0.94
N ASP A 228 -40.76 28.65 0.00
CA ASP A 228 -40.07 27.82 0.98
C ASP A 228 -41.09 26.86 1.64
N PRO A 229 -41.09 25.55 1.32
CA PRO A 229 -42.09 24.62 1.83
C PRO A 229 -41.87 24.34 3.33
N THR A 230 -40.73 24.77 3.90
CA THR A 230 -40.46 24.62 5.33
C THR A 230 -40.98 25.77 6.18
N ALA A 231 -41.13 26.96 5.61
CA ALA A 231 -41.69 28.12 6.30
C ALA A 231 -43.15 27.91 6.74
N GLY A 232 -43.95 27.13 6.00
CA GLY A 232 -45.34 26.82 6.35
C GLY A 232 -45.53 25.74 7.42
N SER A 233 -44.56 24.84 7.61
CA SER A 233 -44.71 23.68 8.52
C SER A 233 -44.40 24.04 9.99
N ASN A 234 -43.43 24.93 10.21
CA ASN A 234 -43.06 25.38 11.57
C ASN A 234 -44.17 26.24 12.19
N VAL A 235 -44.84 27.09 11.39
CA VAL A 235 -45.95 27.93 11.87
C VAL A 235 -47.14 27.06 12.33
N LYS A 236 -47.44 25.96 11.64
CA LYS A 236 -48.49 25.02 12.08
C LYS A 236 -48.12 24.26 13.35
N GLN A 237 -46.86 23.87 13.55
CA GLN A 237 -46.41 23.23 14.79
C GLN A 237 -46.38 24.19 15.98
N GLU A 238 -46.00 25.46 15.77
CA GLU A 238 -46.01 26.48 16.83
C GLU A 238 -47.43 26.87 17.25
N LEU A 239 -48.35 27.01 16.28
CA LEU A 239 -49.78 27.22 16.57
C LEU A 239 -50.38 26.05 17.35
N ASN A 240 -50.00 24.81 17.04
CA ASN A 240 -50.53 23.64 17.75
C ASN A 240 -49.95 23.50 19.17
N ARG A 241 -48.69 23.92 19.40
CA ARG A 241 -48.11 24.01 20.75
C ARG A 241 -48.80 25.06 21.62
N ASN A 242 -49.11 26.23 21.07
CA ASN A 242 -49.76 27.29 21.84
C ASN A 242 -51.22 26.95 22.19
N ARG A 243 -51.93 26.23 21.32
CA ARG A 243 -53.30 25.77 21.60
C ARG A 243 -53.38 24.81 22.80
N ASN A 244 -52.35 23.98 22.99
CA ASN A 244 -52.33 22.98 24.07
C ASN A 244 -51.94 23.56 25.46
N ARG A 245 -51.46 24.80 25.54
CA ARG A 245 -51.14 25.48 26.81
C ARG A 245 -52.34 26.16 27.47
N GLY A 246 -53.46 26.30 26.77
CA GLY A 246 -54.64 27.03 27.26
C GLY A 246 -55.71 26.22 27.99
N GLN A 247 -55.63 24.88 28.03
CA GLN A 247 -56.70 24.01 28.57
C GLN A 247 -56.42 23.43 29.98
N GLY A 248 -55.37 23.89 30.65
CA GLY A 248 -54.96 23.38 31.97
C GLY A 248 -55.14 24.34 33.14
N ARG A 249 -56.18 25.18 33.14
CA ARG A 249 -56.54 26.06 34.26
C ARG A 249 -58.00 25.93 34.64
#